data_AF-A0A4P5WCM1-F1
#
_entry.id   AF-A0A4P5WCM1-F1
#
_cell.length_a   1.000
_cell.length_b   1.000
_cell.length_c   1.000
_cell.angle_alpha   90.00
_cell.angle_beta   90.00
_cell.angle_gamma   90.00
#
_symmetry.space_group_name_H-M   'P 1'
#
loop_
_entity.id
_entity.type
_entity.pdbx_description
1 polymer ?
#
loop_
_entity_poly.entity_id
_entity_poly.type
_entity_poly.pdbx_seq_one_letter_code
_entity_poly.pdbx_strand_id
1 'polypeptide(L)'
;MPRRTIVIDGASWDVLPSGHVTQYDADEFGVHFTRGSGDSRELRVTRYRPGRTRAREQSLAECSESELRELFDRSQSSEMSPEGGYTT
;
A
#
# COMPACT_ATOMS: atom_id res chain seq x y z
N MET A 1 -12.62 -9.22 0.04
CA MET A 1 -11.19 -8.85 0.11
C MET A 1 -10.83 -8.65 1.57
N PRO A 2 -9.79 -9.34 2.10
CA PRO A 2 -9.35 -9.12 3.47
C PRO A 2 -8.73 -7.71 3.57
N ARG A 3 -9.40 -6.82 4.30
CA ARG A 3 -8.79 -5.56 4.74
C ARG A 3 -7.81 -5.90 5.86
N ARG A 4 -6.55 -5.52 5.71
CA ARG A 4 -5.58 -5.61 6.81
C ARG A 4 -5.39 -4.22 7.37
N THR A 5 -5.21 -4.11 8.68
CA THR A 5 -4.94 -2.85 9.34
C THR A 5 -3.65 -2.99 10.13
N ILE A 6 -2.76 -1.99 10.05
CA ILE A 6 -1.49 -1.95 10.79
C ILE A 6 -1.38 -0.63 11.56
N VAL A 7 -0.63 -0.64 12.67
CA VAL A 7 -0.35 0.58 13.45
C VAL A 7 1.11 0.99 13.26
N ILE A 8 1.34 2.14 12.64
CA ILE A 8 2.66 2.71 12.40
C ILE A 8 2.70 4.10 13.03
N ASP A 9 3.70 4.36 13.86
CA ASP A 9 3.85 5.65 14.57
C ASP A 9 2.58 6.13 15.30
N GLY A 10 1.85 5.19 15.91
CA GLY A 10 0.59 5.46 16.64
C GLY A 10 -0.62 5.72 15.74
N ALA A 11 -0.46 5.56 14.43
CA ALA A 11 -1.50 5.76 13.43
C ALA A 11 -1.99 4.45 12.84
N SER A 12 -3.31 4.29 12.71
CA SER A 12 -3.93 3.12 12.07
C SER A 12 -3.99 3.30 10.56
N TRP A 13 -3.48 2.31 9.83
CA TRP A 13 -3.38 2.28 8.38
C TRP A 13 -4.09 1.05 7.81
N ASP A 14 -5.05 1.26 6.92
CA ASP A 14 -5.67 0.21 6.13
C ASP A 14 -4.79 -0.14 4.93
N VAL A 15 -4.41 -1.40 4.84
CA VAL A 15 -3.56 -1.98 3.80
C VAL A 15 -4.45 -2.74 2.83
N LEU A 16 -4.42 -2.31 1.57
CA LEU A 16 -5.24 -2.86 0.49
C LEU A 16 -4.36 -3.16 -0.73
N PRO A 17 -4.50 -4.32 -1.38
CA PRO A 17 -3.87 -4.56 -2.66
C PRO A 17 -4.55 -3.67 -3.71
N SER A 18 -3.75 -2.90 -4.45
CA SER A 18 -4.21 -2.07 -5.56
C SER A 18 -4.75 -2.95 -6.66
N GLY A 19 -6.04 -2.84 -6.99
CA GLY A 19 -6.68 -3.68 -8.03
C GLY A 19 -6.11 -3.52 -9.44
N HIS A 20 -5.16 -2.60 -9.66
CA HIS A 20 -4.54 -2.39 -10.96
C HIS A 20 -3.48 -3.47 -11.24
N VAL A 21 -3.73 -4.29 -12.25
CA VAL A 21 -2.76 -5.23 -12.83
C VAL A 21 -2.12 -4.51 -14.00
N THR A 22 -0.88 -4.06 -13.86
CA THR A 22 -0.10 -3.59 -15.00
C THR A 22 0.29 -4.79 -15.84
N GLN A 23 0.12 -4.70 -17.16
CA GLN A 23 0.27 -5.80 -18.13
C GLN A 23 1.69 -6.35 -18.26
N TYR A 24 2.67 -5.78 -17.54
CA TYR A 24 4.10 -5.91 -17.84
C TYR A 24 4.99 -6.54 -16.77
N ASP A 25 4.45 -6.98 -15.63
CA ASP A 25 5.25 -7.82 -14.72
C ASP A 25 4.28 -8.67 -13.90
N ALA A 26 4.26 -9.98 -14.15
CA ALA A 26 3.29 -10.91 -13.58
C ALA A 26 3.40 -11.09 -12.06
N ASP A 27 4.40 -10.45 -11.43
CA ASP A 27 4.75 -10.66 -10.03
C ASP A 27 4.87 -9.36 -9.21
N GLU A 28 4.56 -8.17 -9.76
CA GLU A 28 4.53 -6.93 -8.96
C GLU A 28 3.10 -6.40 -8.83
N PHE A 29 2.72 -6.01 -7.60
CA PHE A 29 1.46 -5.30 -7.39
C PHE A 29 1.57 -4.10 -6.47
N GLY A 30 0.74 -3.10 -6.74
CA GLY A 30 0.61 -1.94 -5.88
C GLY A 30 -0.02 -2.33 -4.55
N VAL A 31 0.51 -1.82 -3.45
CA VAL A 31 -0.09 -1.89 -2.12
C VAL A 31 -0.39 -0.46 -1.68
N HIS A 32 -1.62 -0.25 -1.25
CA HIS A 32 -2.12 1.04 -0.78
C HIS A 32 -2.23 1.02 0.73
N PHE A 33 -1.60 2.00 1.37
CA PHE A 33 -1.81 2.30 2.78
C PHE A 33 -2.70 3.53 2.87
N THR A 34 -3.82 3.40 3.56
CA THR A 34 -4.79 4.47 3.69
C THR A 34 -5.04 4.77 5.15
N ARG A 35 -5.04 6.04 5.52
CA ARG A 35 -5.37 6.48 6.86
C ARG A 35 -6.35 7.64 6.79
N GLY A 36 -7.27 7.69 7.76
CA GLY A 36 -8.24 8.76 7.87
C GLY A 36 -9.40 8.64 6.89
N SER A 37 -10.26 9.65 6.89
CA SER A 37 -11.50 9.70 6.11
C SER A 37 -11.72 11.13 5.59
N GLY A 38 -12.32 11.27 4.41
CA GLY A 38 -12.65 12.58 3.83
C GLY A 38 -11.42 13.39 3.40
N ASP A 39 -11.38 14.67 3.74
CA ASP A 39 -10.29 15.62 3.42
C ASP A 39 -8.97 15.32 4.14
N SER A 40 -9.00 14.60 5.27
CA SER A 40 -7.79 14.16 5.98
C SER A 40 -7.33 12.75 5.58
N ARG A 41 -7.75 12.27 4.39
CA ARG A 41 -7.38 10.94 3.92
C ARG A 41 -5.95 10.96 3.37
N GLU A 42 -5.03 10.34 4.11
CA GLU A 42 -3.67 10.10 3.64
C GLU A 42 -3.62 8.77 2.88
N LEU A 43 -3.07 8.80 1.67
CA LEU A 43 -2.83 7.62 0.85
C LEU A 43 -1.33 7.52 0.57
N ARG A 44 -0.76 6.35 0.84
CA ARG A 44 0.62 6.01 0.48
C ARG A 44 0.59 4.79 -0.42
N VAL A 45 1.43 4.80 -1.44
CA VAL A 45 1.48 3.73 -2.43
C VAL A 45 2.89 3.17 -2.45
N THR A 46 2.98 1.85 -2.46
CA THR A 46 4.23 1.12 -2.66
C THR A 46 4.02 -0.03 -3.62
N ARG A 47 5.10 -0.64 -4.07
CA ARG A 47 5.06 -1.83 -4.92
C ARG A 47 5.66 -3.01 -4.17
N TYR A 48 4.92 -4.11 -4.14
CA TYR A 48 5.32 -5.35 -3.51
C TYR A 48 5.45 -6.46 -4.55
N ARG A 49 6.52 -7.25 -4.43
CA ARG A 49 6.81 -8.40 -5.29
C ARG A 49 6.68 -9.69 -4.48
N PRO A 50 5.59 -10.45 -4.62
CA PRO A 50 5.43 -11.77 -3.99
C PRO A 50 6.49 -12.79 -4.43
N GLY A 51 7.54 -12.99 -3.63
CA GLY A 51 8.63 -13.91 -3.99
C GLY A 51 8.29 -15.40 -4.18
N ARG A 52 7.05 -15.87 -3.95
CA ARG A 52 6.69 -17.30 -4.12
C ARG A 52 5.21 -17.65 -4.36
N THR A 53 4.26 -16.73 -4.17
CA THR A 53 2.82 -17.08 -4.08
C THR A 53 2.02 -16.52 -5.27
N ARG A 54 1.40 -17.43 -6.04
CA ARG A 54 0.56 -17.14 -7.23
C ARG A 54 -0.72 -16.33 -6.96
N ALA A 55 -1.00 -15.95 -5.71
CA ALA A 55 -2.18 -15.17 -5.34
C ALA A 55 -1.77 -13.93 -4.53
N ARG A 56 -1.81 -12.76 -5.17
CA ARG A 56 -1.44 -11.46 -4.59
C ARG A 56 -2.12 -11.19 -3.24
N GLU A 57 -3.41 -11.48 -3.14
CA GLU A 57 -4.20 -11.30 -1.91
C GLU A 57 -3.75 -12.26 -0.79
N GLN A 58 -3.41 -13.51 -1.11
CA GLN A 58 -2.85 -14.46 -0.14
C GLN A 58 -1.46 -14.02 0.30
N SER A 59 -0.59 -13.61 -0.62
CA SER A 59 0.75 -13.16 -0.26
C SER A 59 0.72 -11.92 0.64
N LEU A 60 -0.21 -10.98 0.38
CA LEU A 60 -0.42 -9.85 1.29
C LEU A 60 -1.05 -10.27 2.62
N ALA A 61 -1.90 -11.31 2.66
CA ALA A 61 -2.49 -11.86 3.89
C ALA A 61 -1.48 -12.64 4.74
N GLU A 62 -0.50 -13.29 4.11
CA GLU A 62 0.60 -14.01 4.76
C GLU A 62 1.78 -13.10 5.11
N CYS A 63 1.81 -11.87 4.56
CA CYS A 63 2.83 -10.87 4.85
C CYS A 63 2.86 -10.56 6.36
N SER A 64 4.05 -10.53 6.95
CA SER A 64 4.19 -10.21 8.38
C SER A 64 4.06 -8.70 8.62
N GLU A 65 3.73 -8.29 9.84
CA GLU A 65 3.65 -6.87 10.19
C GLU A 65 4.97 -6.12 9.97
N SER A 66 6.11 -6.79 10.20
CA SER A 66 7.45 -6.24 9.92
C SER A 66 7.64 -5.93 8.43
N GLU A 67 7.28 -6.85 7.55
CA GLU A 67 7.33 -6.67 6.10
C GLU A 67 6.39 -5.54 5.64
N LEU A 68 5.18 -5.46 6.20
CA LEU A 68 4.25 -4.36 5.95
C LEU A 68 4.83 -3.00 6.39
N ARG A 69 5.61 -2.99 7.47
CA ARG A 69 6.28 -1.78 7.97
C ARG A 69 7.46 -1.37 7.09
N GLU A 70 8.24 -2.33 6.59
CA GLU A 70 9.29 -2.06 5.58
C GLU A 70 8.70 -1.57 4.26
N LEU A 71 7.56 -2.14 3.85
CA LEU A 71 6.81 -1.67 2.68
C LEU A 71 6.28 -0.25 2.87
N PHE A 72 5.86 0.09 4.08
CA PHE A 72 5.42 1.43 4.45
C PHE A 72 6.60 2.43 4.49
N ASP A 73 7.74 2.05 5.03
CA ASP A 73 8.96 2.87 5.04
C ASP A 73 9.42 3.22 3.61
N ARG A 74 9.34 2.22 2.72
CA ARG A 74 9.60 2.41 1.29
C ARG A 74 8.48 3.14 0.53
N SER A 75 7.31 3.31 1.14
CA SER A 75 6.16 3.95 0.48
C SER A 75 6.37 5.45 0.41
N GLN A 76 6.20 6.00 -0.80
CA GLN A 76 6.18 7.44 -0.98
C GLN A 76 4.85 7.97 -0.43
N SER A 77 4.91 8.92 0.51
CA SER A 77 3.74 9.71 0.88
C SER A 77 3.26 10.49 -0.34
N SER A 78 1.95 10.48 -0.61
CA SER A 78 1.39 11.37 -1.64
C SER A 78 1.66 12.85 -1.31
N GLU A 79 1.91 13.19 -0.04
CA GLU A 79 2.34 14.54 0.40
C GLU A 79 3.74 14.95 -0.05
N MET A 80 4.63 14.00 -0.37
CA MET A 80 5.97 14.26 -0.93
C MET A 80 6.02 14.05 -2.44
N SER A 81 4.90 13.68 -3.07
CA SER A 81 4.78 13.69 -4.52
C SER A 81 4.48 15.12 -4.99
N PRO A 82 5.28 15.72 -5.89
CA PRO A 82 5.00 17.04 -6.47
C PRO A 82 3.70 17.09 -7.31
N GLU A 83 2.98 15.97 -7.43
CA GLU A 83 1.68 15.88 -8.11
C GLU A 83 0.48 16.28 -7.24
N GLY A 84 0.67 16.53 -5.93
CA GLY A 84 -0.38 17.07 -5.04
C GLY A 84 -0.61 18.59 -5.16
N GLY A 85 0.14 19.26 -6.05
CA GLY A 85 0.17 20.71 -6.18
C GLY A 85 -0.61 21.31 -7.35
N TYR A 86 -1.54 20.60 -7.99
CA TYR A 86 -2.45 21.22 -8.95
C TYR A 86 -3.81 21.45 -8.33
N THR A 87 -3.91 22.59 -7.63
CA THR A 87 -5.16 23.36 -7.62
C THR A 87 -5.15 24.21 -8.89
N THR A 88 -6.10 23.96 -9.79
CA THR A 88 -6.59 24.90 -10.80
C THR A 88 -8.00 24.48 -11.15
#